data_AF-A0A3B0XWM6-F1
#
_entry.id   AF-A0A3B0XWM6-F1
#
_cell.length_a   1.000
_cell.length_b   1.000
_cell.length_c   1.000
_cell.angle_alpha   90.00
_cell.angle_beta   90.00
_cell.angle_gamma   90.00
#
_symmetry.space_group_name_H-M   'P 1'
#
loop_
_entity.id
_entity.type
_entity.pdbx_description
1 polymer ?
#
loop_
_entity_poly.entity_id
_entity_poly.type
_entity_poly.pdbx_seq_one_letter_code
_entity_poly.pdbx_strand_id
1 'polypeptide(L)'
;MFGKTDTTKLLREELYEQVWAEPMTKLAQQYGLSDRGLAKICERMGIPVPGRGYWAKIQNGKVLPRTKLPAIKQWQQASVVLSKRGRILEESGAFQALSESIETELLPENRIQVAGELTEPDPLVERTAKSRSAGIDDHGLAKPRAKRCLDLKIGKDSIDRAARIMDALVKALKEREIELRLEDEGERRTRLIVDDESIGFSVPTRDYWRAVLG
;
A
#
# COMPACT_ATOMS: atom_id res chain seq x y z
N MET A 1 10.12 -30.21 -12.04
CA MET A 1 8.75 -30.71 -11.76
C MET A 1 7.94 -29.56 -11.18
N PHE A 2 7.22 -28.81 -12.01
CA PHE A 2 6.44 -27.65 -11.56
C PHE A 2 5.14 -28.13 -10.91
N GLY A 3 5.04 -27.98 -9.58
CA GLY A 3 3.86 -28.37 -8.82
C GLY A 3 2.66 -27.48 -9.18
N LYS A 4 1.56 -28.11 -9.57
CA LYS A 4 0.26 -27.49 -9.87
C LYS A 4 -0.10 -26.47 -8.78
N THR A 5 -0.48 -25.26 -9.20
CA THR A 5 -1.10 -24.25 -8.32
C THR A 5 -2.51 -24.72 -7.95
N ASP A 6 -2.67 -25.26 -6.74
CA ASP A 6 -3.96 -25.70 -6.19
C ASP A 6 -4.73 -24.45 -5.70
N THR A 7 -5.44 -23.80 -6.63
CA THR A 7 -6.29 -22.64 -6.39
C THR A 7 -7.74 -23.08 -6.35
N THR A 8 -8.48 -22.72 -5.30
CA THR A 8 -9.88 -23.10 -5.12
C THR A 8 -10.75 -21.86 -5.05
N LYS A 9 -11.70 -21.73 -5.99
CA LYS A 9 -12.78 -20.74 -5.89
C LYS A 9 -13.85 -21.29 -4.94
N LEU A 10 -14.23 -20.50 -3.95
CA LEU A 10 -15.28 -20.83 -2.98
C LEU A 10 -16.42 -19.83 -3.08
N LEU A 11 -17.64 -20.35 -3.15
CA LEU A 11 -18.85 -19.56 -3.05
C LEU A 11 -19.19 -19.25 -1.60
N ARG A 12 -19.92 -18.16 -1.38
CA ARG A 12 -20.36 -17.70 -0.07
C ARG A 12 -21.14 -18.75 0.70
N GLU A 13 -22.05 -19.42 0.01
CA GLU A 13 -22.93 -20.45 0.58
C GLU A 13 -22.11 -21.69 0.97
N GLU A 14 -21.16 -22.08 0.12
CA GLU A 14 -20.25 -23.21 0.38
C GLU A 14 -19.36 -22.95 1.60
N LEU A 15 -18.78 -21.75 1.69
CA LEU A 15 -17.96 -21.38 2.84
C LEU A 15 -18.80 -21.30 4.12
N TYR A 16 -20.06 -20.84 4.04
CA TYR A 16 -20.99 -20.85 5.17
C TYR A 16 -21.30 -22.28 5.65
N GLU A 17 -21.51 -23.25 4.75
CA GLU A 17 -21.69 -24.65 5.16
C GLU A 17 -20.47 -25.20 5.90
N GLN A 18 -19.27 -24.92 5.40
CA GLN A 18 -18.04 -25.42 6.00
C GLN A 18 -17.74 -24.80 7.37
N VAL A 19 -17.92 -23.48 7.52
CA VAL A 19 -17.75 -22.74 8.78
C VAL A 19 -18.62 -23.29 9.91
N TRP A 20 -19.77 -23.87 9.56
CA TRP A 20 -20.71 -24.44 10.51
C TRP A 20 -20.65 -25.98 10.58
N ALA A 21 -19.82 -26.62 9.76
CA ALA A 21 -19.56 -28.06 9.79
C ALA A 21 -18.33 -28.42 10.62
N GLU A 22 -17.32 -27.55 10.71
CA GLU A 22 -16.10 -27.81 11.47
C GLU A 22 -15.49 -26.58 12.17
N PRO A 23 -14.59 -26.78 13.17
CA PRO A 23 -13.90 -25.68 13.84
C PRO A 23 -13.09 -24.81 12.87
N MET A 24 -13.20 -23.48 13.05
CA MET A 24 -12.50 -22.47 12.25
C MET A 24 -10.99 -22.69 12.15
N THR A 25 -10.37 -23.17 13.22
CA THR A 25 -8.94 -23.53 13.27
C THR A 25 -8.57 -24.59 12.24
N LYS A 26 -9.39 -25.65 12.17
CA LYS A 26 -9.17 -26.78 11.26
C LYS A 26 -9.49 -26.38 9.82
N LEU A 27 -10.59 -25.65 9.62
CA LEU A 27 -10.98 -25.14 8.31
C LEU A 27 -9.92 -24.19 7.72
N ALA A 28 -9.38 -23.29 8.54
CA ALA A 28 -8.34 -22.35 8.09
C ALA A 28 -7.08 -23.08 7.61
N GLN A 29 -6.66 -24.15 8.29
CA GLN A 29 -5.51 -24.96 7.91
C GLN A 29 -5.67 -25.63 6.54
N GLN A 30 -6.88 -26.09 6.18
CA GLN A 30 -7.14 -26.70 4.88
C GLN A 30 -6.89 -25.72 3.71
N TYR A 31 -7.09 -24.44 3.98
CA TYR A 31 -6.87 -23.35 3.04
C TYR A 31 -5.51 -22.66 3.18
N GLY A 32 -4.64 -23.12 4.08
CA GLY A 32 -3.34 -22.47 4.34
C GLY A 32 -3.48 -21.07 4.94
N LEU A 33 -4.56 -20.81 5.68
CA LEU A 33 -4.87 -19.55 6.33
C LEU A 33 -4.66 -19.63 7.85
N SER A 34 -4.56 -18.46 8.50
CA SER A 34 -4.75 -18.35 9.94
C SER A 34 -6.24 -18.21 10.28
N ASP A 35 -6.64 -18.56 11.50
CA ASP A 35 -8.00 -18.39 12.01
C ASP A 35 -8.53 -16.96 11.79
N ARG A 36 -7.68 -15.96 12.06
CA ARG A 36 -8.01 -14.54 11.82
C ARG A 36 -8.13 -14.22 10.34
N GLY A 37 -7.31 -14.84 9.49
CA GLY A 37 -7.40 -14.70 8.03
C GLY A 37 -8.73 -15.21 7.50
N LEU A 38 -9.13 -16.41 7.92
CA LEU A 38 -10.43 -16.98 7.56
C LEU A 38 -11.59 -16.14 8.11
N ALA A 39 -11.50 -15.65 9.35
CA ALA A 39 -12.52 -14.79 9.93
C ALA A 39 -12.73 -13.48 9.13
N LYS A 40 -11.65 -12.85 8.64
CA LYS A 40 -11.74 -11.67 7.77
C LYS A 40 -12.42 -11.97 6.44
N ILE A 41 -12.18 -13.15 5.88
CA ILE A 41 -12.85 -13.59 4.65
C ILE A 41 -14.34 -13.77 4.91
N CYS A 42 -14.72 -14.44 6.00
CA CYS A 42 -16.12 -14.60 6.39
C CYS A 42 -16.80 -13.23 6.59
N GLU A 43 -16.13 -12.27 7.23
CA GLU A 43 -16.65 -10.90 7.42
C GLU A 43 -16.91 -10.20 6.08
N ARG A 44 -15.93 -10.25 5.16
CA ARG A 44 -16.04 -9.66 3.82
C ARG A 44 -17.17 -10.27 2.99
N MET A 45 -17.43 -11.57 3.20
CA MET A 45 -18.53 -12.29 2.55
C MET A 45 -19.85 -12.21 3.33
N GLY A 46 -19.88 -11.55 4.50
CA GLY A 46 -21.08 -11.46 5.33
C GLY A 46 -21.57 -12.80 5.87
N ILE A 47 -20.65 -13.71 6.18
CA ILE A 47 -20.91 -15.04 6.72
C ILE A 47 -20.82 -14.96 8.26
N PRO A 48 -21.90 -15.30 8.99
CA PRO A 48 -21.84 -15.37 10.45
C PRO A 48 -20.97 -16.54 10.88
N VAL A 49 -20.02 -16.29 11.77
CA VAL A 49 -19.12 -17.31 12.34
C VAL A 49 -19.62 -17.79 13.71
N PRO A 50 -19.39 -19.06 14.09
CA PRO A 50 -19.73 -19.55 15.41
C PRO A 50 -19.00 -18.78 16.51
N GLY A 51 -19.73 -18.44 17.59
CA GLY A 51 -19.16 -17.74 18.74
C GLY A 51 -18.11 -18.54 19.50
N ARG A 52 -17.31 -17.86 20.33
CA ARG A 52 -16.30 -18.53 21.18
C ARG A 52 -16.95 -19.61 22.04
N GLY A 53 -16.35 -20.81 22.04
CA GLY A 53 -16.86 -21.96 22.78
C GLY A 53 -18.07 -22.67 22.16
N TYR A 54 -18.56 -22.25 20.98
CA TYR A 54 -19.61 -22.98 20.25
C TYR A 54 -19.20 -24.45 20.01
N TRP A 55 -18.01 -24.65 19.43
CA TRP A 55 -17.49 -25.99 19.13
C TRP A 55 -17.20 -26.82 20.37
N ALA A 56 -16.74 -26.20 21.47
CA ALA A 56 -16.56 -26.88 22.74
C ALA A 56 -17.90 -27.40 23.30
N LYS A 57 -18.98 -26.63 23.17
CA LYS A 57 -20.33 -27.05 23.60
C LYS A 57 -20.87 -28.18 22.72
N ILE A 58 -20.66 -28.11 21.40
CA ILE A 58 -21.04 -29.19 20.45
C ILE A 58 -20.28 -30.49 20.76
N GLN A 59 -18.99 -30.43 21.03
CA GLN A 59 -18.18 -31.60 21.43
C GLN A 59 -18.66 -32.25 22.73
N ASN A 60 -19.27 -31.48 23.63
CA ASN A 60 -19.89 -31.96 24.86
C ASN A 60 -21.37 -32.37 24.65
N GLY A 61 -21.79 -32.63 23.41
CA GLY A 61 -23.13 -33.13 23.08
C GLY A 61 -24.25 -32.10 23.17
N LYS A 62 -23.95 -30.80 23.32
CA LYS A 62 -24.99 -29.76 23.36
C LYS A 62 -25.43 -29.39 21.95
N VAL A 63 -26.75 -29.36 21.73
CA VAL A 63 -27.34 -28.83 20.49
C VAL A 63 -27.45 -27.31 20.62
N LEU A 64 -26.79 -26.58 19.72
CA LEU A 64 -26.86 -25.12 19.65
C LEU A 64 -27.42 -24.68 18.31
N PRO A 65 -28.19 -23.57 18.27
CA PRO A 65 -28.73 -23.07 17.02
C PRO A 65 -27.62 -22.51 16.11
N ARG A 66 -27.77 -22.78 14.81
CA ARG A 66 -26.97 -22.18 13.75
C ARG A 66 -27.58 -20.84 13.33
N THR A 67 -26.76 -19.80 13.28
CA THR A 67 -27.18 -18.49 12.76
C THR A 67 -27.37 -18.59 11.26
N LYS A 68 -28.58 -18.28 10.77
CA LYS A 68 -28.89 -18.30 9.34
C LYS A 68 -28.02 -17.32 8.56
N LEU A 69 -27.64 -17.70 7.34
CA LEU A 69 -26.89 -16.83 6.42
C LEU A 69 -27.78 -15.64 6.01
N PRO A 70 -27.40 -14.39 6.33
CA PRO A 70 -28.19 -13.22 5.94
C PRO A 70 -28.13 -12.98 4.43
N ALA A 71 -29.00 -12.10 3.93
CA ALA A 71 -28.87 -11.60 2.56
C ALA A 71 -27.53 -10.86 2.39
N ILE A 72 -26.91 -11.03 1.22
CA ILE A 72 -25.67 -10.35 0.89
C ILE A 72 -25.91 -8.85 0.74
N LYS A 73 -25.01 -8.02 1.30
CA LYS A 73 -25.04 -6.56 1.14
C LYS A 73 -24.24 -6.15 -0.11
N GLN A 74 -24.54 -4.98 -0.66
CA GLN A 74 -23.90 -4.47 -1.90
C GLN A 74 -22.36 -4.42 -1.86
N TRP A 75 -21.75 -4.30 -0.66
CA TRP A 75 -20.30 -4.24 -0.47
C TRP A 75 -19.67 -5.58 -0.04
N GLN A 76 -20.44 -6.67 -0.03
CA GLN A 76 -19.96 -7.99 0.36
C GLN A 76 -19.73 -8.87 -0.86
N GLN A 77 -18.75 -9.77 -0.77
CA GLN A 77 -18.35 -10.63 -1.88
C GLN A 77 -19.16 -11.94 -1.91
N ALA A 78 -19.62 -12.34 -3.09
CA ALA A 78 -20.35 -13.61 -3.31
C ALA A 78 -19.42 -14.82 -3.47
N SER A 79 -18.14 -14.60 -3.79
CA SER A 79 -17.12 -15.66 -3.89
C SER A 79 -15.73 -15.14 -3.55
N VAL A 80 -14.85 -16.03 -3.14
CA VAL A 80 -13.43 -15.75 -2.88
C VAL A 80 -12.57 -16.83 -3.53
N VAL A 81 -11.36 -16.48 -3.97
CA VAL A 81 -10.38 -17.43 -4.49
C VAL A 81 -9.30 -17.62 -3.44
N LEU A 82 -9.14 -18.85 -2.94
CA LEU A 82 -8.13 -19.21 -1.95
C LEU A 82 -7.01 -20.00 -2.62
N SER A 83 -5.75 -19.65 -2.32
CA SER A 83 -4.59 -20.42 -2.74
C SER A 83 -3.96 -21.06 -1.50
N LYS A 84 -3.62 -22.35 -1.57
CA LYS A 84 -3.01 -23.10 -0.46
C LYS A 84 -1.62 -22.59 -0.03
N ARG A 85 -1.10 -21.53 -0.65
CA ARG A 85 0.15 -20.88 -0.25
C ARG A 85 -0.05 -19.38 -0.11
N GLY A 86 -0.63 -18.95 1.01
CA GLY A 86 -0.30 -17.71 1.75
C GLY A 86 -0.17 -16.38 1.00
N ARG A 87 -0.50 -16.30 -0.28
CA ARG A 87 -0.56 -15.11 -1.09
C ARG A 87 -1.99 -15.00 -1.56
N ILE A 88 -2.61 -13.91 -1.15
CA ILE A 88 -3.83 -13.37 -1.73
C ILE A 88 -3.56 -13.34 -3.25
N LEU A 89 -4.14 -14.29 -3.99
CA LEU A 89 -4.13 -14.29 -5.43
C LEU A 89 -5.33 -13.45 -5.86
N GLU A 90 -5.22 -12.15 -5.68
CA GLU A 90 -5.84 -11.26 -6.64
C GLU A 90 -4.71 -10.86 -7.59
N GLU A 91 -4.91 -11.23 -8.87
CA GLU A 91 -4.12 -10.85 -10.03
C GLU A 91 -2.79 -11.61 -10.27
N SER A 92 -2.86 -12.83 -10.79
CA SER A 92 -1.67 -13.46 -11.43
C SER A 92 -1.13 -12.64 -12.61
N GLY A 93 -1.95 -11.80 -13.25
CA GLY A 93 -1.54 -10.85 -14.26
C GLY A 93 -0.87 -9.60 -13.68
N ALA A 94 -1.49 -8.93 -12.71
CA ALA A 94 -0.90 -7.73 -12.13
C ALA A 94 0.29 -8.02 -11.22
N PHE A 95 0.33 -9.16 -10.53
CA PHE A 95 1.54 -9.57 -9.80
C PHE A 95 2.70 -9.83 -10.75
N GLN A 96 2.43 -10.42 -11.92
CA GLN A 96 3.44 -10.61 -12.96
C GLN A 96 3.89 -9.27 -13.54
N ALA A 97 2.95 -8.40 -13.92
CA ALA A 97 3.24 -7.05 -14.43
C ALA A 97 4.02 -6.21 -13.39
N LEU A 98 3.63 -6.26 -12.12
CA LEU A 98 4.35 -5.59 -11.02
C LEU A 98 5.76 -6.16 -10.86
N SER A 99 5.93 -7.48 -10.95
CA SER A 99 7.24 -8.12 -10.86
C SER A 99 8.14 -7.72 -12.03
N GLU A 100 7.59 -7.67 -13.25
CA GLU A 100 8.29 -7.22 -14.46
C GLU A 100 8.69 -5.74 -14.37
N SER A 101 7.80 -4.88 -13.86
CA SER A 101 8.10 -3.47 -13.59
C SER A 101 9.22 -3.30 -12.56
N ILE A 102 9.21 -4.09 -11.47
CA ILE A 102 10.28 -4.09 -10.47
C ILE A 102 11.60 -4.56 -11.08
N GLU A 103 11.60 -5.67 -11.83
CA GLU A 103 12.80 -6.20 -12.48
C GLU A 103 13.38 -5.20 -13.48
N THR A 104 12.52 -4.51 -14.23
CA THR A 104 12.91 -3.45 -15.17
C THR A 104 13.58 -2.29 -14.43
N GLU A 105 12.98 -1.77 -13.35
CA GLU A 105 13.59 -0.67 -12.57
C GLU A 105 14.90 -1.05 -11.86
N LEU A 106 15.16 -2.34 -11.65
CA LEU A 106 16.42 -2.83 -11.08
C LEU A 106 17.57 -2.88 -12.08
N LEU A 107 17.29 -2.80 -13.39
CA LEU A 107 18.32 -2.79 -14.43
C LEU A 107 19.28 -1.59 -14.24
N PRO A 108 20.60 -1.77 -14.43
CA PRO A 108 21.60 -0.70 -14.26
C PRO A 108 21.29 0.56 -15.08
N GLU A 109 20.70 0.40 -16.26
CA GLU A 109 20.36 1.46 -17.20
C GLU A 109 19.22 2.35 -16.68
N ASN A 110 18.34 1.81 -15.84
CA ASN A 110 17.20 2.54 -15.26
C ASN A 110 17.54 3.26 -13.96
N ARG A 111 18.78 3.11 -13.45
CA ARG A 111 19.22 3.83 -12.26
C ARG A 111 19.24 5.33 -12.50
N ILE A 112 18.48 6.06 -11.70
CA ILE A 112 18.48 7.52 -11.70
C ILE A 112 19.86 8.02 -11.23
N GLN A 113 20.63 8.60 -12.15
CA GLN A 113 21.91 9.21 -11.85
C GLN A 113 21.71 10.69 -11.50
N VAL A 114 22.23 11.09 -10.34
CA VAL A 114 22.16 12.48 -9.89
C VAL A 114 23.43 13.20 -10.35
N ALA A 115 23.26 14.21 -11.20
CA ALA A 115 24.38 15.02 -11.67
C ALA A 115 25.06 15.79 -10.52
N GLY A 116 26.36 16.04 -10.66
CA GLY A 116 27.15 16.80 -9.69
C GLY A 116 26.71 18.26 -9.58
N GLU A 117 26.17 18.83 -10.65
CA GLU A 117 25.73 20.22 -10.75
C GLU A 117 24.32 20.29 -11.35
N LEU A 118 23.59 21.37 -11.04
CA LEU A 118 22.27 21.65 -11.61
C LEU A 118 22.43 22.52 -12.85
N THR A 119 22.38 21.90 -14.02
CA THR A 119 22.29 22.58 -15.31
C THR A 119 20.89 22.41 -15.86
N GLU A 120 20.20 23.51 -16.12
CA GLU A 120 18.81 23.53 -16.64
C GLU A 120 17.85 22.69 -15.77
N PRO A 121 17.61 23.13 -14.52
CA PRO A 121 16.71 22.41 -13.62
C PRO A 121 15.27 22.44 -14.12
N ASP A 122 14.51 21.41 -13.76
CA ASP A 122 13.07 21.40 -13.97
C ASP A 122 12.41 22.64 -13.32
N PRO A 123 11.46 23.32 -13.99
CA PRO A 123 10.81 24.51 -13.45
C PRO A 123 10.20 24.31 -12.06
N LEU A 124 9.74 23.09 -11.75
CA LEU A 124 9.20 22.75 -10.44
C LEU A 124 10.29 22.74 -9.36
N VAL A 125 11.46 22.22 -9.69
CA VAL A 125 12.61 22.16 -8.77
C VAL A 125 13.18 23.54 -8.55
N GLU A 126 13.34 24.32 -9.62
CA GLU A 126 13.81 25.70 -9.53
C GLU A 126 12.89 26.56 -8.63
N ARG A 127 11.57 26.46 -8.84
CA ARG A 127 10.58 27.14 -7.99
C ARG A 127 10.67 26.70 -6.54
N THR A 128 10.82 25.40 -6.29
CA THR A 128 10.90 24.84 -4.94
C THR A 128 12.15 25.35 -4.21
N ALA A 129 13.31 25.33 -4.85
CA ALA A 129 14.57 25.81 -4.28
C ALA A 129 14.50 27.30 -3.90
N LYS A 130 14.00 28.15 -4.81
CA LYS A 130 13.79 29.59 -4.58
C LYS A 130 12.80 29.88 -3.44
N SER A 131 11.75 29.08 -3.31
CA SER A 131 10.75 29.24 -2.24
C SER A 131 11.32 28.91 -0.85
N ARG A 132 12.29 27.99 -0.77
CA ARG A 132 12.89 27.53 0.49
C ARG A 132 14.05 28.39 0.98
N SER A 133 14.73 29.11 0.11
CA SER A 133 15.71 30.13 0.53
C SER A 133 15.06 31.35 1.21
N ALA A 134 13.74 31.52 1.10
CA ALA A 134 13.01 32.74 1.48
C ALA A 134 12.57 32.86 2.96
N GLY A 135 12.86 31.89 3.84
CA GLY A 135 12.57 32.03 5.28
C GLY A 135 12.64 30.73 6.08
N ILE A 136 12.94 30.85 7.38
CA ILE A 136 13.00 29.75 8.36
C ILE A 136 11.76 29.87 9.27
N ASP A 137 11.14 28.75 9.65
CA ASP A 137 10.14 28.69 10.72
C ASP A 137 10.79 28.67 12.11
N ASP A 138 9.94 28.72 13.15
CA ASP A 138 10.35 28.80 14.56
C ASP A 138 11.13 27.56 15.05
N HIS A 139 11.24 26.52 14.21
CA HIS A 139 11.98 25.28 14.48
C HIS A 139 13.27 25.14 13.65
N GLY A 140 13.70 26.18 12.92
CA GLY A 140 14.93 26.12 12.14
C GLY A 140 14.75 25.49 10.74
N LEU A 141 13.53 25.16 10.33
CA LEU A 141 13.25 24.55 9.02
C LEU A 141 12.88 25.64 8.02
N ALA A 142 13.32 25.54 6.77
CA ALA A 142 12.86 26.46 5.74
C ALA A 142 11.32 26.40 5.64
N LYS A 143 10.58 27.51 5.52
CA LYS A 143 9.11 27.51 5.32
C LYS A 143 8.81 28.00 3.90
N PRO A 144 8.27 27.17 2.99
CA PRO A 144 7.99 27.61 1.64
C PRO A 144 6.78 28.54 1.69
N ARG A 145 6.95 29.79 1.24
CA ARG A 145 5.82 30.74 1.08
C ARG A 145 5.02 30.47 -0.19
N ALA A 146 5.61 29.84 -1.20
CA ALA A 146 4.96 29.56 -2.46
C ALA A 146 4.09 28.29 -2.39
N LYS A 147 2.86 28.39 -2.92
CA LYS A 147 1.99 27.24 -3.22
C LYS A 147 2.58 26.44 -4.39
N ARG A 148 2.18 25.17 -4.55
CA ARG A 148 2.66 24.25 -5.61
C ARG A 148 4.19 24.04 -5.62
N CYS A 149 4.82 23.79 -4.49
CA CYS A 149 6.24 23.39 -4.44
C CYS A 149 6.37 21.93 -4.00
N LEU A 150 7.50 21.30 -4.31
CA LEU A 150 7.81 19.96 -3.82
C LEU A 150 7.97 19.96 -2.29
N ASP A 151 7.59 18.85 -1.65
CA ASP A 151 7.68 18.71 -0.20
C ASP A 151 9.06 18.29 0.25
N LEU A 152 9.90 19.31 0.45
CA LEU A 152 11.24 19.18 1.00
C LEU A 152 11.27 19.69 2.44
N LYS A 153 11.43 18.79 3.40
CA LYS A 153 11.54 19.13 4.84
C LYS A 153 13.01 19.14 5.24
N ILE A 154 13.74 20.11 4.70
CA ILE A 154 15.20 20.17 4.76
C ILE A 154 15.71 21.50 5.35
N GLY A 155 16.89 21.47 5.97
CA GLY A 155 17.61 22.67 6.40
C GLY A 155 18.29 23.38 5.21
N LYS A 156 18.68 24.65 5.42
CA LYS A 156 19.28 25.51 4.37
C LYS A 156 20.50 24.90 3.71
N ASP A 157 21.38 24.28 4.49
CA ASP A 157 22.66 23.72 4.02
C ASP A 157 22.48 22.52 3.08
N SER A 158 21.28 21.96 3.00
CA SER A 158 20.96 20.82 2.14
C SER A 158 20.11 21.19 0.92
N ILE A 159 19.78 22.47 0.69
CA ILE A 159 18.91 22.90 -0.42
C ILE A 159 19.49 22.48 -1.77
N ASP A 160 20.77 22.76 -2.03
CA ASP A 160 21.39 22.49 -3.33
C ASP A 160 21.51 20.98 -3.61
N ARG A 161 21.80 20.19 -2.57
CA ARG A 161 21.83 18.73 -2.69
C ARG A 161 20.43 18.17 -2.93
N ALA A 162 19.42 18.65 -2.22
CA ALA A 162 18.06 18.20 -2.41
C ALA A 162 17.52 18.61 -3.78
N ALA A 163 17.85 19.81 -4.26
CA ALA A 163 17.49 20.27 -5.59
C ALA A 163 18.07 19.34 -6.68
N ARG A 164 19.34 18.93 -6.57
CA ARG A 164 19.94 17.92 -7.49
C ARG A 164 19.20 16.59 -7.50
N ILE A 165 18.90 16.05 -6.32
CA ILE A 165 18.17 14.78 -6.19
C ILE A 165 16.77 14.90 -6.79
N MET A 166 16.06 15.99 -6.48
CA MET A 166 14.71 16.22 -6.98
C MET A 166 14.68 16.47 -8.47
N ASP A 167 15.67 17.15 -9.04
CA ASP A 167 15.78 17.36 -10.48
C ASP A 167 15.93 16.05 -11.23
N ALA A 168 16.88 15.22 -10.80
CA ALA A 168 17.09 13.90 -11.36
C ALA A 168 15.84 13.02 -11.24
N LEU A 169 15.18 13.04 -10.08
CA LEU A 169 13.94 12.29 -9.86
C LEU A 169 12.80 12.78 -10.75
N VAL A 170 12.53 14.09 -10.81
CA VAL A 170 11.43 14.64 -11.60
C VAL A 170 11.62 14.37 -13.09
N LYS A 171 12.85 14.53 -13.61
CA LYS A 171 13.17 14.22 -15.00
C LYS A 171 12.97 12.73 -15.31
N ALA A 172 13.48 11.87 -14.44
CA ALA A 172 13.32 10.41 -14.56
C ALA A 172 11.85 9.94 -14.51
N LEU A 173 11.02 10.58 -13.67
CA LEU A 173 9.59 10.28 -13.60
C LEU A 173 8.84 10.71 -14.86
N LYS A 174 9.17 11.90 -15.40
CA LYS A 174 8.58 12.39 -16.66
C LYS A 174 8.93 11.51 -17.85
N GLU A 175 10.17 11.04 -17.93
CA GLU A 175 10.63 10.12 -18.98
C GLU A 175 9.89 8.77 -18.93
N ARG A 176 9.49 8.34 -17.74
CA ARG A 176 8.67 7.14 -17.51
C ARG A 176 7.16 7.38 -17.62
N GLU A 177 6.75 8.58 -18.06
CA GLU A 177 5.34 8.99 -18.15
C GLU A 177 4.57 8.92 -16.81
N ILE A 178 5.28 8.95 -15.68
CA ILE A 178 4.68 8.95 -14.34
C ILE A 178 4.20 10.37 -14.03
N GLU A 179 2.90 10.51 -13.77
CA GLU A 179 2.31 11.81 -13.49
C GLU A 179 2.69 12.31 -12.09
N LEU A 180 3.24 13.53 -12.02
CA LEU A 180 3.52 14.22 -10.77
C LEU A 180 2.47 15.31 -10.53
N ARG A 181 1.69 15.15 -9.46
CA ARG A 181 0.66 16.10 -9.02
C ARG A 181 1.09 16.83 -7.76
N LEU A 182 0.73 18.11 -7.69
CA LEU A 182 0.95 18.96 -6.52
C LEU A 182 -0.40 19.40 -5.96
N GLU A 183 -0.67 19.00 -4.73
CA GLU A 183 -1.87 19.42 -4.02
C GLU A 183 -1.61 20.67 -3.19
N ASP A 184 -2.65 21.48 -2.97
CA ASP A 184 -2.54 22.70 -2.17
C ASP A 184 -2.70 22.44 -0.66
N GLU A 185 -3.30 21.30 -0.29
CA GLU A 185 -3.65 20.91 1.08
C GLU A 185 -3.17 19.49 1.42
N GLY A 186 -2.95 19.19 2.71
CA GLY A 186 -2.47 17.89 3.20
C GLY A 186 -1.00 17.86 3.66
N GLU A 187 -0.62 16.82 4.40
CA GLU A 187 0.74 16.68 4.96
C GLU A 187 1.82 16.33 3.91
N ARG A 188 1.41 15.72 2.79
CA ARG A 188 2.23 15.35 1.64
C ARG A 188 1.51 15.77 0.35
N ARG A 189 1.81 16.98 -0.08
CA ARG A 189 1.32 17.67 -1.27
C ARG A 189 1.98 17.20 -2.56
N THR A 190 3.18 16.63 -2.49
CA THR A 190 3.84 16.02 -3.66
C THR A 190 3.36 14.59 -3.84
N ARG A 191 2.61 14.34 -4.92
CA ARG A 191 1.97 13.05 -5.21
C ARG A 191 2.45 12.52 -6.55
N LEU A 192 2.75 11.24 -6.61
CA LEU A 192 2.98 10.49 -7.86
C LEU A 192 1.74 9.67 -8.16
N ILE A 193 1.37 9.55 -9.43
CA ILE A 193 0.33 8.62 -9.87
C ILE A 193 1.03 7.44 -10.55
N VAL A 194 0.96 6.27 -9.92
CA VAL A 194 1.55 5.01 -10.41
C VAL A 194 0.45 3.97 -10.41
N ASP A 195 0.15 3.36 -11.56
CA ASP A 195 -0.92 2.36 -11.70
C ASP A 195 -2.27 2.81 -11.10
N ASP A 196 -2.67 4.06 -11.39
CA ASP A 196 -3.85 4.73 -10.84
C ASP A 196 -3.87 4.95 -9.31
N GLU A 197 -2.80 4.56 -8.60
CA GLU A 197 -2.61 4.85 -7.18
C GLU A 197 -1.88 6.16 -6.96
N SER A 198 -2.35 6.93 -5.98
CA SER A 198 -1.75 8.21 -5.59
C SER A 198 -0.81 8.05 -4.40
N ILE A 199 0.50 8.18 -4.66
CA ILE A 199 1.55 8.01 -3.66
C ILE A 199 2.11 9.38 -3.24
N GLY A 200 1.84 9.79 -2.01
CA GLY A 200 2.40 11.00 -1.42
C GLY A 200 3.80 10.78 -0.86
N PHE A 201 4.78 11.58 -1.29
CA PHE A 201 6.16 11.51 -0.78
C PHE A 201 6.72 12.86 -0.33
N SER A 202 7.74 12.80 0.53
CA SER A 202 8.47 13.98 1.01
C SER A 202 9.91 13.59 1.31
N VAL A 203 10.85 14.52 1.14
CA VAL A 203 12.27 14.31 1.49
C VAL A 203 12.58 15.05 2.79
N PRO A 204 12.69 14.37 3.94
CA PRO A 204 13.10 14.97 5.21
C PRO A 204 14.62 14.90 5.42
N THR A 205 15.20 15.89 6.10
CA THR A 205 16.54 15.75 6.70
C THR A 205 16.47 14.96 8.01
N ARG A 206 17.60 14.39 8.44
CA ARG A 206 17.71 13.69 9.74
C ARG A 206 17.35 14.62 10.92
N ASP A 207 17.63 15.90 10.79
CA ASP A 207 17.32 16.91 11.81
C ASP A 207 15.82 17.21 11.91
N TYR A 208 15.05 17.00 10.84
CA TYR A 208 13.59 17.09 10.88
C TYR A 208 12.98 16.09 11.85
N TRP A 209 13.43 14.82 11.82
CA TRP A 209 12.94 13.80 12.74
C TRP A 209 13.34 14.06 14.19
N ARG A 210 14.50 14.69 14.43
CA ARG A 210 14.92 15.10 15.78
C ARG A 210 14.07 16.25 16.34
N ALA A 211 13.61 17.17 15.49
CA ALA A 211 12.76 18.28 15.91
C ALA A 211 11.29 17.86 16.14
N VAL A 212 10.81 16.82 15.45
CA VAL A 212 9.40 16.37 15.52
C VAL A 212 9.16 15.30 16.59
N LEU A 213 10.19 14.50 16.93
CA LEU A 213 10.09 13.41 17.93
C LEU A 213 10.84 13.73 19.24
N GLY A 214 11.27 14.98 19.42
CA GLY A 214 11.91 15.50 20.63
C GLY A 214 10.90 15.96 21.66
#